data_AF-A0A6A5ZNI5-F1
#
_entry.id   AF-A0A6A5ZNI5-F1
#
_cell.length_a   1.000
_cell.length_b   1.000
_cell.length_c   1.000
_cell.angle_alpha   90.00
_cell.angle_beta   90.00
_cell.angle_gamma   90.00
#
_symmetry.space_group_name_H-M   'P 1'
#
loop_
_entity.id
_entity.type
_entity.pdbx_description
1 polymer ?
#
loop_
_entity_poly.entity_id
_entity_poly.type
_entity_poly.pdbx_seq_one_letter_code
_entity_poly.pdbx_strand_id
1 'polypeptide(L)'
;MDPNGRTVGWLNTASSLTALNQIKVSVGFDRPNHRWADVNGDGLVDFIWVDKHTGNVEFWENNWFTPSIGSSMNWIGYPSS
;
A
#
# COMPACT_ATOMS: atom_id res chain seq x y z
N MET A 1 9.18 5.68 -1.23
CA MET A 1 9.28 4.38 -1.92
C MET A 1 10.66 4.25 -2.53
N ASP A 2 11.24 3.06 -2.52
CA ASP A 2 12.57 2.70 -3.07
C ASP A 2 12.42 1.99 -4.43
N PRO A 3 13.45 2.02 -5.32
CA PRO A 3 13.44 1.38 -6.65
C PRO A 3 12.92 -0.06 -6.68
N ASN A 4 13.17 -0.82 -5.61
CA ASN A 4 12.76 -2.20 -5.46
C ASN A 4 11.32 -2.37 -4.94
N GLY A 5 10.51 -1.31 -4.84
CA GLY A 5 9.12 -1.38 -4.35
C GLY A 5 8.96 -1.32 -2.84
N ARG A 6 10.04 -1.22 -2.05
CA ARG A 6 9.94 -0.99 -0.60
C ARG A 6 9.28 0.37 -0.33
N THR A 7 8.26 0.37 0.52
CA THR A 7 7.55 1.59 0.89
C THR A 7 7.68 1.86 2.37
N VAL A 8 8.10 3.08 2.68
CA VAL A 8 8.02 3.70 4.01
C VAL A 8 7.00 4.82 3.96
N GLY A 9 6.35 5.12 5.07
CA GLY A 9 5.31 6.16 5.11
C GLY A 9 5.02 6.63 6.52
N TRP A 10 4.20 7.68 6.62
CA TRP A 10 3.74 8.22 7.89
C TRP A 10 2.28 7.82 8.09
N LEU A 11 1.95 7.32 9.28
CA LEU A 11 0.56 7.23 9.72
C LEU A 11 0.08 8.64 10.05
N ASN A 12 -0.94 9.09 9.34
CA ASN A 12 -1.70 10.26 9.74
C ASN A 12 -2.91 9.81 10.57
N THR A 13 -2.84 9.95 11.89
CA THR A 13 -4.02 9.83 12.75
C THR A 13 -4.71 11.19 12.88
N ALA A 14 -5.94 11.22 13.39
CA ALA A 14 -6.67 12.46 13.68
C ALA A 14 -5.91 13.44 14.60
N SER A 15 -4.83 13.01 15.25
CA SER A 15 -4.08 13.79 16.23
C SER A 15 -2.55 13.74 16.08
N SER A 16 -1.99 12.94 15.17
CA SER A 16 -0.52 12.80 15.06
C SER A 16 -0.07 12.24 13.71
N LEU A 17 1.10 12.70 13.25
CA LEU A 17 1.88 12.06 12.20
C LEU A 17 2.95 11.17 12.83
N THR A 18 2.73 9.86 12.81
CA THR A 18 3.71 8.88 13.32
C THR A 18 4.49 8.31 12.14
N ALA A 19 5.81 8.47 12.14
CA ALA A 19 6.67 7.81 11.16
C ALA A 19 6.58 6.29 11.35
N LEU A 20 6.15 5.58 10.32
CA LEU A 20 6.24 4.13 10.27
C LEU A 20 7.46 3.76 9.44
N ASN A 21 8.12 2.68 9.83
CA ASN A 21 9.26 2.14 9.08
C ASN A 21 8.78 1.59 7.73
N GLN A 22 8.84 0.28 7.53
CA GLN A 22 8.35 -0.32 6.29
C GLN A 22 6.84 -0.56 6.40
N ILE A 23 6.04 0.26 5.71
CA ILE A 23 4.58 0.15 5.74
C ILE A 23 4.07 -0.97 4.84
N LYS A 24 4.80 -1.28 3.76
CA LYS A 24 4.48 -2.39 2.86
C LYS A 24 5.76 -2.99 2.28
N VAL A 25 5.86 -4.32 2.33
CA VAL A 25 6.88 -5.08 1.61
C VAL A 25 6.69 -4.95 0.10
N SER A 26 7.79 -4.99 -0.64
CA SER A 26 7.71 -4.97 -2.10
C SER A 26 6.97 -6.19 -2.60
N VAL A 27 6.06 -5.97 -3.53
CA VAL A 27 5.31 -7.01 -4.25
C VAL A 27 5.94 -7.34 -5.61
N GLY A 28 7.18 -6.89 -5.87
CA GLY A 28 7.90 -7.20 -7.11
C GLY A 28 7.48 -6.38 -8.33
N PHE A 29 6.62 -5.37 -8.14
CA PHE A 29 6.09 -4.54 -9.19
C PHE A 29 6.85 -3.21 -9.36
N ASP A 30 6.95 -2.78 -10.62
CA ASP A 30 7.71 -1.61 -11.04
C ASP A 30 7.10 -0.30 -10.49
N ARG A 31 7.96 0.59 -9.94
CA ARG A 31 7.56 1.83 -9.25
C ARG A 31 6.59 2.79 -9.96
N PRO A 32 6.65 3.04 -11.29
CA PRO A 32 5.88 4.12 -11.89
C PRO A 32 4.36 3.90 -11.88
N ASN A 33 3.92 2.69 -11.53
CA ASN A 33 2.54 2.26 -11.62
C ASN A 33 1.80 2.26 -10.27
N HIS A 34 2.44 2.76 -9.21
CA HIS A 34 1.87 2.76 -7.87
C HIS A 34 1.05 4.02 -7.58
N ARG A 35 -0.16 3.84 -7.02
CA ARG A 35 -1.05 4.90 -6.55
C ARG A 35 -1.46 4.63 -5.09
N TRP A 36 -1.87 5.69 -4.42
CA TRP A 36 -2.36 5.68 -3.05
C TRP A 36 -3.70 6.41 -3.01
N ALA A 37 -4.76 5.72 -2.62
CA ALA A 37 -6.11 6.28 -2.49
C ALA A 37 -6.94 5.39 -1.55
N ASP A 38 -7.94 5.96 -0.90
CA ASP A 38 -8.98 5.20 -0.21
C ASP A 38 -9.95 4.66 -1.27
N VAL A 39 -9.97 3.34 -1.47
CA VAL A 39 -10.81 2.70 -2.51
C VAL A 39 -12.05 2.02 -1.95
N ASN A 40 -12.06 1.67 -0.66
CA ASN A 40 -13.14 0.96 -0.01
C ASN A 40 -14.04 1.87 0.86
N GLY A 41 -13.63 3.12 1.09
CA GLY A 41 -14.38 4.14 1.84
C GLY A 41 -14.24 4.03 3.35
N ASP A 42 -13.23 3.32 3.87
CA ASP A 42 -13.01 3.15 5.31
C ASP A 42 -12.20 4.30 5.96
N GLY A 43 -11.73 5.26 5.15
CA GLY A 43 -10.94 6.41 5.59
C GLY A 43 -9.45 6.12 5.75
N LEU A 44 -8.99 4.91 5.39
CA LEU A 44 -7.58 4.53 5.34
C LEU A 44 -7.05 4.61 3.91
N VAL A 45 -5.73 4.82 3.77
CA VAL A 45 -5.11 4.86 2.46
C VAL A 45 -4.75 3.45 2.00
N ASP A 46 -5.27 3.06 0.85
CA ASP A 46 -4.99 1.77 0.20
C ASP A 46 -3.87 1.91 -0.84
N PHE A 47 -3.29 0.77 -1.20
CA PHE A 47 -2.21 0.70 -2.18
C PHE A 47 -2.72 0.10 -3.48
N ILE A 48 -2.46 0.77 -4.60
CA ILE A 48 -2.93 0.36 -5.92
C ILE A 48 -1.73 0.22 -6.85
N TRP A 49 -1.70 -0.84 -7.64
CA TRP A 49 -0.82 -1.01 -8.79
C TRP A 49 -1.66 -1.09 -10.07
N VAL A 50 -1.22 -0.38 -11.11
CA VAL A 50 -1.88 -0.36 -12.42
C VAL A 50 -0.90 -0.76 -13.50
N ASP A 51 -1.14 -1.86 -14.20
CA ASP A 51 -0.35 -2.22 -15.38
C ASP A 51 -0.52 -1.16 -16.48
N LYS A 52 0.57 -0.49 -16.85
CA LYS A 52 0.55 0.59 -17.84
C LYS A 52 0.29 0.12 -19.28
N HIS A 53 0.43 -1.18 -19.56
CA HIS A 53 0.26 -1.75 -20.89
C HIS A 53 -1.12 -2.38 -21.05
N THR A 54 -1.65 -3.03 -20.00
CA THR A 54 -2.95 -3.71 -20.06
C THR A 54 -4.08 -2.94 -19.37
N GLY A 55 -3.74 -2.00 -18.48
CA GLY A 55 -4.72 -1.32 -17.63
C GLY A 55 -5.22 -2.18 -16.46
N ASN A 56 -4.66 -3.37 -16.25
CA ASN A 56 -5.03 -4.24 -15.14
C ASN A 56 -4.72 -3.55 -13.81
N VAL A 57 -5.66 -3.67 -12.87
CA VAL A 57 -5.54 -3.06 -11.55
C VAL A 57 -5.46 -4.17 -10.51
N GLU A 58 -4.43 -4.11 -9.68
CA GLU A 58 -4.34 -4.85 -8.44
C GLU A 58 -4.31 -3.85 -7.29
N PHE A 59 -5.01 -4.14 -6.21
CA PHE A 59 -4.98 -3.28 -5.03
C PHE A 59 -4.89 -4.08 -3.74
N TRP A 60 -4.42 -3.39 -2.70
CA TRP A 60 -4.28 -3.93 -1.36
C TRP A 60 -4.94 -2.97 -0.38
N GLU A 61 -5.97 -3.46 0.30
CA GLU A 61 -6.66 -2.70 1.34
C GLU A 61 -5.84 -2.69 2.63
N ASN A 62 -5.77 -1.52 3.26
CA ASN A 62 -5.09 -1.35 4.54
C ASN A 62 -6.02 -1.76 5.69
N ASN A 63 -5.80 -2.93 6.27
CA ASN A 63 -6.60 -3.43 7.39
C ASN A 63 -5.91 -3.18 8.74
N TRP A 64 -5.62 -1.91 9.03
CA TRP A 64 -5.08 -1.40 10.29
C TRP A 64 -3.66 -1.89 10.69
N PHE A 65 -3.20 -1.38 11.84
CA PHE A 65 -1.89 -1.63 12.46
C PHE A 65 -1.76 -3.02 13.07
N THR A 66 -1.92 -4.05 12.25
CA THR A 66 -1.56 -5.42 12.64
C THR A 66 -0.28 -5.77 11.89
N PRO A 67 0.90 -5.76 12.54
CA PRO A 67 2.16 -6.08 11.88
C PRO A 67 2.07 -7.44 11.19
N SER A 68 2.29 -7.49 9.88
CA SER A 68 2.25 -8.72 9.09
C SER A 68 3.54 -8.84 8.28
N ILE A 69 4.19 -10.02 8.34
CA ILE A 69 5.40 -10.43 7.59
C ILE A 69 6.21 -9.25 7.00
N GLY A 70 7.01 -8.58 7.84
CA GLY A 70 7.93 -7.51 7.41
C GLY A 70 7.29 -6.15 7.08
N SER A 71 5.96 -6.02 7.19
CA SER A 71 5.20 -4.78 7.06
C SER A 71 4.65 -4.35 8.43
N SER A 72 4.61 -3.04 8.69
CA SER A 72 3.99 -2.49 9.90
C SER A 72 2.46 -2.40 9.84
N MET A 73 1.86 -2.74 8.70
CA MET A 73 0.42 -2.72 8.44
C MET A 73 -0.03 -4.07 7.88
N ASN A 74 -1.31 -4.41 8.09
CA ASN A 74 -1.94 -5.55 7.47
C ASN A 74 -2.51 -5.17 6.11
N TRP A 75 -2.30 -6.01 5.10
CA TRP A 75 -2.70 -5.75 3.72
C TRP A 75 -3.50 -6.93 3.18
N ILE A 76 -4.73 -6.67 2.71
CA ILE A 76 -5.56 -7.68 2.03
C ILE A 76 -5.48 -7.41 0.53
N GLY A 77 -4.95 -8.38 -0.24
CA GLY A 77 -4.71 -8.22 -1.67
C GLY A 77 -5.87 -8.71 -2.55
N TYR A 78 -6.16 -7.95 -3.60
CA TYR A 78 -7.18 -8.24 -4.61
C TYR A 78 -6.52 -8.27 -6.00
N PRO A 79 -6.01 -9.44 -6.44
CA PRO A 79 -5.38 -9.58 -7.74
C PRO A 79 -6.42 -9.58 -8.87
N SER A 80 -6.04 -9.07 -10.05
CA SER A 80 -6.85 -9.21 -11.26
C SER A 80 -6.92 -10.67 -11.68
N SER A 81 -8.12 -11.15 -12.00
CA SER A 81 -8.40 -12.51 -12.50
C SER A 81 -7.72 -12.84 -13.82
#